data_AF-A0A838D1J0-F1
#
_entry.id   AF-A0A838D1J0-F1
#
_cell.length_a   1.000
_cell.length_b   1.000
_cell.length_c   1.000
_cell.angle_alpha   90.00
_cell.angle_beta   90.00
_cell.angle_gamma   90.00
#
_symmetry.space_group_name_H-M   'P 1'
#
loop_
_entity.id
_entity.type
_entity.pdbx_description
1 polymer ?
#
loop_
_entity_poly.entity_id
_entity_poly.type
_entity_poly.pdbx_seq_one_letter_code
_entity_poly.pdbx_strand_id
1 'polypeptide(L)'
;MCPAHARLAAETTAERLARAEASNRDGWRAIVDASSALDAPTYGLPLGLLGRLEEALDRVEPTDELLRADAAAAVELADRLRGCDADFERWADDGMARDWMGELPWMLARRSMIDEAVRVADAFAELDRDSRSLYANDAAVILADAGRAEEARARVDANLHAFPRDIWTHVHAGDVHRSLGDPDRAERELRRAAALVAARGDQQDAAIVAERLSALLATLPGRESDAAKAAALAERAHRAQPGQRVAPKVGRNTPCPCGSGRKYKKCCGT
;
A
#
# COMPACT_ATOMS: atom_id res chain seq x y z
N MET A 1 51.34 20.90 8.42
CA MET A 1 51.70 20.86 6.99
C MET A 1 51.52 22.26 6.41
N CYS A 2 52.46 22.80 5.63
CA CYS A 2 52.28 24.15 5.07
C CYS A 2 51.30 24.14 3.88
N PRO A 3 50.70 25.28 3.50
CA PRO A 3 49.68 25.34 2.45
C PRO A 3 50.13 24.78 1.09
N ALA A 4 51.40 24.99 0.73
CA ALA A 4 51.97 24.47 -0.52
C ALA A 4 52.04 22.93 -0.54
N HIS A 5 52.45 22.31 0.56
CA HIS A 5 52.49 20.85 0.67
C HIS A 5 51.08 20.23 0.76
N ALA A 6 50.12 20.92 1.39
CA ALA A 6 48.73 20.48 1.40
C ALA A 6 48.11 20.49 0.00
N ARG A 7 48.39 21.54 -0.80
CA ARG A 7 47.94 21.64 -2.19
C ARG A 7 48.55 20.56 -3.07
N LEU A 8 49.86 20.35 -2.99
CA LEU A 8 50.56 19.32 -3.75
C LEU A 8 50.05 17.91 -3.40
N ALA A 9 49.78 17.65 -2.11
CA ALA A 9 49.18 16.39 -1.67
C ALA A 9 47.77 16.20 -2.25
N ALA A 10 46.93 17.24 -2.25
CA ALA A 10 45.59 17.18 -2.82
C ALA A 10 45.61 16.93 -4.34
N GLU A 11 46.47 17.64 -5.08
CA GLU A 11 46.65 17.46 -6.53
C GLU A 11 47.15 16.03 -6.86
N THR A 12 48.14 15.54 -6.12
CA THR A 12 48.66 14.17 -6.30
C THR A 12 47.60 13.10 -6.01
N THR A 13 46.79 13.30 -4.96
CA THR A 13 45.69 12.38 -4.64
C THR A 13 44.62 12.40 -5.73
N ALA A 14 44.24 13.57 -6.24
CA ALA A 14 43.27 13.70 -7.32
C ALA A 14 43.74 13.00 -8.61
N GLU A 15 45.01 13.19 -9.00
CA GLU A 15 45.59 12.50 -10.16
C GLU A 15 45.61 10.98 -9.99
N ARG A 16 45.93 10.50 -8.79
CA ARG A 16 45.95 9.06 -8.49
C ARG A 16 44.56 8.45 -8.54
N LEU A 17 43.55 9.12 -7.99
CA LEU A 17 42.15 8.67 -8.04
C LEU A 17 41.65 8.64 -9.48
N ALA A 18 41.88 9.70 -10.27
CA ALA A 18 41.48 9.75 -11.68
C ALA A 18 42.13 8.63 -12.52
N ARG A 19 43.41 8.33 -12.27
CA ARG A 19 44.11 7.23 -12.94
C ARG A 19 43.55 5.86 -12.52
N ALA A 20 43.24 5.70 -11.25
CA ALA A 20 42.70 4.46 -10.72
C ALA A 20 41.29 4.20 -11.31
N GLU A 21 40.41 5.20 -11.29
CA GLU A 21 39.07 5.13 -11.91
C GLU A 21 39.14 4.79 -13.40
N ALA A 22 40.07 5.40 -14.15
CA ALA A 22 40.27 5.07 -15.57
C ALA A 22 40.76 3.64 -15.81
N SER A 23 41.47 3.03 -14.86
CA SER A 23 42.04 1.68 -15.01
C SER A 23 41.04 0.55 -14.79
N ASN A 24 40.02 0.77 -13.95
CA ASN A 24 38.94 -0.18 -13.70
C ASN A 24 37.68 0.58 -13.26
N ARG A 25 37.03 1.21 -14.23
CA ARG A 25 35.87 2.08 -13.97
C ARG A 25 34.77 1.33 -13.23
N ASP A 26 34.47 0.10 -13.62
CA ASP A 26 33.40 -0.69 -13.03
C ASP A 26 33.73 -1.08 -11.58
N GLY A 27 34.98 -1.49 -11.29
CA GLY A 27 35.41 -1.81 -9.93
C GLY A 27 35.47 -0.59 -9.01
N TRP A 28 35.92 0.57 -9.51
CA TRP A 28 35.91 1.81 -8.72
C TRP A 28 34.50 2.31 -8.47
N ARG A 29 33.61 2.22 -9.46
CA ARG A 29 32.20 2.56 -9.30
C ARG A 29 31.55 1.66 -8.23
N ALA A 30 31.81 0.36 -8.25
CA ALA A 30 31.32 -0.54 -7.21
C ALA A 30 31.81 -0.17 -5.79
N ILE A 31 33.07 0.27 -5.62
CA ILE A 31 33.60 0.73 -4.32
C ILE A 31 32.95 2.05 -3.90
N VAL A 32 32.80 3.01 -4.82
CA VAL A 32 32.18 4.31 -4.53
C VAL A 32 30.70 4.15 -4.19
N ASP A 33 29.98 3.31 -4.94
CA ASP A 33 28.58 2.98 -4.68
C ASP A 33 28.43 2.29 -3.31
N ALA A 34 29.29 1.30 -3.01
CA ALA A 34 29.31 0.64 -1.71
C ALA A 34 29.68 1.59 -0.55
N SER A 35 30.61 2.52 -0.77
CA SER A 35 30.99 3.53 0.22
C SER A 35 29.89 4.56 0.44
N SER A 36 29.17 4.95 -0.62
CA SER A 36 28.05 5.88 -0.53
C SER A 36 26.85 5.22 0.17
N ALA A 37 26.67 3.91 -0.01
CA ALA A 37 25.67 3.13 0.70
C ALA A 37 25.95 3.01 2.22
N LEU A 38 27.17 3.27 2.70
CA LEU A 38 27.46 3.32 4.14
C LEU A 38 26.85 4.55 4.83
N ASP A 39 26.63 5.63 4.07
CA ASP A 39 26.00 6.86 4.57
C ASP A 39 24.46 6.80 4.47
N ALA A 40 23.92 5.84 3.71
CA ALA A 40 22.49 5.61 3.59
C ALA A 40 21.92 4.93 4.86
N PRO A 41 20.69 5.30 5.28
CA PRO A 41 20.04 4.62 6.39
C PRO A 41 19.81 3.14 6.04
N THR A 42 20.35 2.24 6.86
CA THR A 42 20.16 0.80 6.67
C THR A 42 18.89 0.29 7.30
N TYR A 43 18.22 1.09 8.14
CA TYR A 43 17.00 0.70 8.87
C TYR A 43 17.16 -0.58 9.71
N GLY A 44 18.39 -0.92 10.12
CA GLY A 44 18.68 -2.18 10.80
C GLY A 44 18.71 -3.42 9.89
N LEU A 45 18.60 -3.22 8.57
CA LEU A 45 18.61 -4.27 7.56
C LEU A 45 20.04 -4.56 7.04
N PRO A 46 20.35 -5.83 6.68
CA PRO A 46 21.55 -6.14 5.93
C PRO A 46 21.55 -5.44 4.56
N LEU A 47 22.69 -4.89 4.12
CA LEU A 47 22.82 -4.21 2.82
C LEU A 47 22.34 -5.06 1.64
N GLY A 48 22.60 -6.37 1.68
CA GLY A 48 22.15 -7.29 0.64
C GLY A 48 20.63 -7.47 0.59
N LEU A 49 19.91 -7.30 1.70
CA LEU A 49 18.45 -7.28 1.72
C LEU A 49 17.93 -5.92 1.24
N LEU A 50 18.54 -4.82 1.71
CA LEU A 50 18.18 -3.47 1.31
C LEU A 50 18.25 -3.29 -0.21
N GLY A 51 19.34 -3.70 -0.86
CA GLY A 51 19.46 -3.60 -2.31
C GLY A 51 18.41 -4.43 -3.08
N ARG A 52 18.04 -5.61 -2.57
CA ARG A 52 16.94 -6.40 -3.19
C ARG A 52 15.58 -5.73 -3.02
N LEU A 53 15.33 -5.10 -1.87
CA LEU A 53 14.11 -4.34 -1.63
C LEU A 53 14.06 -3.10 -2.54
N GLU A 54 15.13 -2.32 -2.62
CA GLU A 54 15.24 -1.18 -3.54
C GLU A 54 14.96 -1.59 -4.99
N GLU A 55 15.58 -2.67 -5.46
CA GLU A 55 15.29 -3.21 -6.79
C GLU A 55 13.81 -3.61 -6.93
N ALA A 56 13.24 -4.28 -5.94
CA ALA A 56 11.83 -4.72 -5.97
C ALA A 56 10.85 -3.54 -6.03
N LEU A 57 11.14 -2.44 -5.33
CA LEU A 57 10.34 -1.22 -5.32
C LEU A 57 10.31 -0.51 -6.68
N ASP A 58 11.40 -0.61 -7.45
CA ASP A 58 11.52 0.01 -8.77
C ASP A 58 11.01 -0.88 -9.93
N ARG A 59 10.65 -2.14 -9.66
CA ARG A 59 10.23 -3.08 -10.71
C ARG A 59 8.85 -2.71 -11.26
N VAL A 60 8.79 -2.64 -12.60
CA VAL A 60 7.54 -2.58 -13.36
C VAL A 60 7.37 -3.93 -14.06
N GLU A 61 6.28 -4.64 -13.75
CA GLU A 61 5.92 -5.95 -14.34
C GLU A 61 6.99 -7.06 -14.16
N PRO A 62 7.24 -7.54 -12.92
CA PRO A 62 8.22 -8.59 -12.68
C PRO A 62 7.87 -9.92 -13.38
N THR A 63 8.91 -10.68 -13.74
CA THR A 63 8.77 -12.08 -14.12
C THR A 63 8.37 -12.92 -12.91
N ASP A 64 7.87 -14.14 -13.15
CA ASP A 64 7.51 -15.05 -12.06
C ASP A 64 8.70 -15.41 -11.13
N GLU A 65 9.92 -15.42 -11.67
CA GLU A 65 11.13 -15.64 -10.87
C GLU A 65 11.42 -14.45 -9.95
N LEU A 66 11.37 -13.23 -10.50
CA LEU A 66 11.59 -12.01 -9.74
C LEU A 66 10.51 -11.81 -8.68
N LEU A 67 9.25 -12.09 -9.01
CA LEU A 67 8.15 -11.96 -8.06
C LEU A 67 8.28 -12.91 -6.85
N ARG A 68 8.83 -14.13 -7.05
CA ARG A 68 9.17 -15.02 -5.93
C ARG A 68 10.35 -14.49 -5.11
N ALA A 69 11.33 -13.86 -5.75
CA ALA A 69 12.42 -13.21 -5.04
C ALA A 69 11.93 -12.02 -4.21
N ASP A 70 11.00 -11.23 -4.74
CA ASP A 70 10.35 -10.12 -4.05
C ASP A 70 9.54 -10.63 -2.84
N ALA A 71 8.78 -11.73 -3.00
CA ALA A 71 8.08 -12.39 -1.91
C ALA A 71 9.04 -12.88 -0.80
N ALA A 72 10.17 -13.47 -1.17
CA ALA A 72 11.18 -13.90 -0.22
C ALA A 72 11.83 -12.71 0.52
N ALA A 73 12.09 -11.60 -0.19
CA ALA A 73 12.59 -10.38 0.42
C ALA A 73 11.58 -9.75 1.38
N ALA A 74 10.29 -9.76 1.04
CA ALA A 74 9.21 -9.29 1.92
C ALA A 74 9.12 -10.07 3.24
N VAL A 75 9.22 -11.39 3.18
CA VAL A 75 9.22 -12.24 4.39
C VAL A 75 10.48 -11.99 5.22
N GLU A 76 11.66 -11.91 4.59
CA GLU A 76 12.91 -11.60 5.32
C GLU A 76 12.84 -10.22 5.99
N LEU A 77 12.30 -9.20 5.30
CA LEU A 77 12.06 -7.87 5.86
C LEU A 77 11.20 -7.94 7.12
N ALA A 78 10.05 -8.62 7.05
CA ALA A 78 9.15 -8.77 8.19
C ALA A 78 9.81 -9.46 9.38
N ASP A 79 10.60 -10.51 9.14
CA ASP A 79 11.31 -11.21 10.20
C ASP A 79 12.41 -10.35 10.84
N ARG A 80 13.11 -9.53 10.05
CA ARG A 80 14.19 -8.65 10.54
C ARG A 80 13.68 -7.48 11.36
N LEU A 81 12.56 -6.89 10.94
CA LEU A 81 11.99 -5.70 11.58
C LEU A 81 10.86 -6.03 12.56
N ARG A 82 10.61 -7.31 12.84
CA ARG A 82 9.61 -7.76 13.81
C ARG A 82 9.86 -7.12 15.18
N GLY A 83 8.93 -6.28 15.62
CA GLY A 83 9.02 -5.56 16.89
C GLY A 83 9.98 -4.34 16.87
N CYS A 84 10.55 -4.01 15.72
CA CYS A 84 11.39 -2.84 15.49
C CYS A 84 10.59 -1.75 14.77
N ASP A 85 9.45 -1.35 15.35
CA ASP A 85 8.46 -0.50 14.66
C ASP A 85 9.04 0.82 14.16
N ALA A 86 9.91 1.45 14.95
CA ALA A 86 10.54 2.71 14.55
C ALA A 86 11.47 2.55 13.33
N ASP A 87 12.08 1.38 13.15
CA ASP A 87 12.94 1.09 12.01
C ASP A 87 12.10 0.76 10.77
N PHE A 88 11.00 0.02 10.96
CA PHE A 88 10.00 -0.23 9.92
C PHE A 88 9.38 1.08 9.42
N GLU A 89 8.91 1.96 10.31
CA GLU A 89 8.30 3.23 9.91
C GLU A 89 9.27 4.09 9.10
N ARG A 90 10.55 4.17 9.51
CA ARG A 90 11.56 4.91 8.73
C ARG A 90 11.82 4.30 7.36
N TRP A 91 11.77 2.97 7.23
CA TRP A 91 11.92 2.30 5.94
C TRP A 91 10.66 2.46 5.06
N ALA A 92 9.47 2.37 5.67
CA ALA A 92 8.19 2.41 4.97
C ALA A 92 7.80 3.82 4.51
N ASP A 93 8.25 4.86 5.21
CA ASP A 93 8.05 6.27 4.84
C ASP A 93 8.93 6.71 3.65
N ASP A 94 9.89 5.87 3.24
CA ASP A 94 10.76 6.15 2.10
C ASP A 94 10.15 5.62 0.79
N GLY A 95 9.93 6.53 -0.17
CA GLY A 95 9.55 6.19 -1.53
C GLY A 95 8.22 5.45 -1.68
N MET A 96 8.28 4.25 -2.26
CA MET A 96 7.12 3.45 -2.72
C MET A 96 6.87 2.19 -1.87
N ALA A 97 7.47 2.10 -0.68
CA ALA A 97 7.43 0.90 0.16
C ALA A 97 6.00 0.44 0.51
N ARG A 98 5.15 1.35 1.00
CA ARG A 98 3.76 1.02 1.38
C ARG A 98 2.90 0.59 0.18
N ASP A 99 3.08 1.24 -0.98
CA ASP A 99 2.36 0.88 -2.21
C ASP A 99 2.78 -0.53 -2.68
N TRP A 100 4.08 -0.83 -2.66
CA TRP A 100 4.58 -2.16 -2.98
C TRP A 100 4.08 -3.22 -1.99
N MET A 101 4.09 -2.93 -0.69
CA MET A 101 3.55 -3.84 0.32
C MET A 101 2.06 -4.13 0.11
N GLY A 102 1.29 -3.11 -0.27
CA GLY A 102 -0.12 -3.24 -0.60
C GLY A 102 -0.37 -4.10 -1.84
N GLU A 103 0.41 -3.92 -2.90
CA GLU A 103 0.18 -4.62 -4.17
C GLU A 103 0.84 -6.00 -4.29
N LEU A 104 1.95 -6.26 -3.59
CA LEU A 104 2.72 -7.49 -3.76
C LEU A 104 1.91 -8.77 -3.54
N PRO A 105 1.09 -8.93 -2.48
CA PRO A 105 0.23 -10.11 -2.32
C PRO A 105 -0.70 -10.33 -3.53
N TRP A 106 -1.24 -9.25 -4.08
CA TRP A 106 -2.15 -9.31 -5.23
C TRP A 106 -1.42 -9.60 -6.53
N MET A 107 -0.21 -9.07 -6.73
CA MET A 107 0.64 -9.43 -7.87
C MET A 107 0.94 -10.94 -7.87
N LEU A 108 1.29 -11.51 -6.71
CA LEU A 108 1.51 -12.95 -6.52
C LEU A 108 0.25 -13.75 -6.84
N ALA A 109 -0.89 -13.34 -6.28
CA ALA A 109 -2.17 -14.01 -6.48
C ALA A 109 -2.59 -14.03 -7.97
N ARG A 110 -2.42 -12.91 -8.69
CA ARG A 110 -2.71 -12.81 -10.13
C ARG A 110 -1.83 -13.74 -10.99
N ARG A 111 -0.67 -14.16 -10.49
CA ARG A 111 0.22 -15.15 -11.11
C ARG A 111 0.00 -16.58 -10.56
N SER A 112 -1.11 -16.82 -9.85
CA SER A 112 -1.46 -18.10 -9.23
C SER A 112 -0.48 -18.59 -8.15
N MET A 113 0.32 -17.69 -7.57
CA MET A 113 1.27 -17.99 -6.47
C MET A 113 0.59 -17.78 -5.12
N ILE A 114 -0.45 -18.57 -4.85
CA ILE A 114 -1.39 -18.30 -3.75
C ILE A 114 -0.74 -18.50 -2.37
N ASP A 115 0.12 -19.51 -2.22
CA ASP A 115 0.80 -19.76 -0.94
C ASP A 115 1.84 -18.69 -0.62
N GLU A 116 2.54 -18.18 -1.63
CA GLU A 116 3.44 -17.03 -1.49
C GLU A 116 2.66 -15.76 -1.17
N ALA A 117 1.55 -15.50 -1.86
CA ALA A 117 0.71 -14.33 -1.63
C ALA A 117 0.19 -14.27 -0.18
N VAL A 118 -0.36 -15.38 0.32
CA VAL A 118 -0.88 -15.47 1.70
C VAL A 118 0.24 -15.32 2.72
N ARG A 119 1.41 -15.92 2.47
CA ARG A 119 2.57 -15.82 3.37
C ARG A 119 3.11 -14.39 3.45
N VAL A 120 3.17 -13.68 2.33
CA VAL A 120 3.59 -12.27 2.30
C VAL A 120 2.58 -11.39 3.04
N ALA A 121 1.28 -11.59 2.80
CA ALA A 121 0.24 -10.87 3.53
C ALA A 121 0.32 -11.13 5.05
N ASP A 122 0.54 -12.38 5.47
CA ASP A 122 0.74 -12.72 6.88
C ASP A 122 1.98 -12.04 7.47
N ALA A 123 3.09 -12.03 6.73
CA ALA A 123 4.32 -11.36 7.13
C ALA A 123 4.11 -9.83 7.29
N PHE A 124 3.41 -9.19 6.37
CA PHE A 124 3.08 -7.76 6.46
C PHE A 124 2.09 -7.46 7.58
N ALA A 125 1.12 -8.34 7.86
CA ALA A 125 0.21 -8.18 9.00
C ALA A 125 0.95 -8.23 10.35
N GLU A 126 2.06 -8.97 10.44
CA GLU A 126 2.91 -9.03 11.62
C GLU A 126 3.86 -7.83 11.73
N LEU A 127 4.30 -7.30 10.58
CA LEU A 127 5.23 -6.18 10.49
C LEU A 127 4.54 -4.82 10.72
N ASP A 128 3.48 -4.52 9.96
CA ASP A 128 2.73 -3.27 10.06
C ASP A 128 1.54 -3.44 11.00
N ARG A 129 1.72 -3.02 12.25
CA ARG A 129 0.70 -3.16 13.30
C ARG A 129 -0.53 -2.27 13.07
N ASP A 130 -0.36 -1.14 12.41
CA ASP A 130 -1.43 -0.18 12.16
C ASP A 130 -2.33 -0.65 11.00
N SER A 131 -1.73 -1.33 10.02
CA SER A 131 -2.43 -1.93 8.87
C SER A 131 -2.67 -3.43 9.02
N ARG A 132 -2.52 -3.99 10.23
CA ARG A 132 -2.59 -5.44 10.46
C ARG A 132 -3.88 -6.08 9.95
N SER A 133 -5.03 -5.45 10.19
CA SER A 133 -6.31 -6.00 9.73
C SER A 133 -6.42 -5.98 8.21
N LEU A 134 -5.85 -4.97 7.53
CA LEU A 134 -5.86 -4.87 6.07
C LEU A 134 -5.19 -6.10 5.45
N TYR A 135 -3.92 -6.36 5.80
CA TYR A 135 -3.18 -7.50 5.24
C TYR A 135 -3.81 -8.86 5.60
N ALA A 136 -4.31 -9.01 6.84
CA ALA A 136 -4.99 -10.23 7.24
C ALA A 136 -6.26 -10.49 6.42
N ASN A 137 -7.01 -9.44 6.09
CA ASN A 137 -8.22 -9.52 5.28
C ASN A 137 -7.92 -9.78 3.81
N ASP A 138 -6.89 -9.15 3.24
CA ASP A 138 -6.45 -9.41 1.86
C ASP A 138 -6.13 -10.89 1.64
N ALA A 139 -5.44 -11.52 2.60
CA ALA A 139 -5.17 -12.96 2.55
C ALA A 139 -6.45 -13.81 2.47
N ALA A 140 -7.53 -13.42 3.17
CA ALA A 140 -8.81 -14.11 3.11
C ALA A 140 -9.47 -13.99 1.74
N VAL A 141 -9.39 -12.79 1.13
CA VAL A 141 -9.94 -12.54 -0.22
C VAL A 141 -9.13 -13.30 -1.28
N ILE A 142 -7.80 -13.25 -1.20
CA ILE A 142 -6.89 -13.98 -2.11
C ILE A 142 -7.21 -15.48 -2.09
N LEU A 143 -7.42 -16.08 -0.91
CA LEU A 143 -7.81 -17.49 -0.79
C LEU A 143 -9.18 -17.76 -1.45
N ALA A 144 -10.15 -16.87 -1.25
CA ALA A 144 -11.48 -17.03 -1.81
C ALA A 144 -11.46 -16.95 -3.35
N ASP A 145 -10.75 -15.97 -3.91
CA ASP A 145 -10.62 -15.77 -5.36
C ASP A 145 -9.86 -16.92 -6.04
N ALA A 146 -8.94 -17.55 -5.31
CA ALA A 146 -8.24 -18.76 -5.75
C ALA A 146 -9.09 -20.05 -5.66
N GLY A 147 -10.34 -19.97 -5.17
CA GLY A 147 -11.22 -21.13 -4.99
C GLY A 147 -10.90 -21.99 -3.75
N ARG A 148 -10.04 -21.52 -2.84
CA ARG A 148 -9.66 -22.23 -1.60
C ARG A 148 -10.68 -21.96 -0.48
N ALA A 149 -11.91 -22.40 -0.70
CA ALA A 149 -13.07 -22.02 0.10
C ALA A 149 -12.96 -22.33 1.60
N GLU A 150 -12.41 -23.49 1.98
CA GLU A 150 -12.28 -23.87 3.39
C GLU A 150 -11.29 -22.97 4.13
N GLU A 151 -10.14 -22.69 3.50
CA GLU A 151 -9.10 -21.85 4.06
C GLU A 151 -9.53 -20.38 4.14
N ALA A 152 -10.22 -19.88 3.11
CA ALA A 152 -10.81 -18.54 3.12
C ALA A 152 -11.80 -18.37 4.28
N ARG A 153 -12.67 -19.36 4.53
CA ARG A 153 -13.61 -19.32 5.67
C ARG A 153 -12.89 -19.36 7.01
N ALA A 154 -11.90 -20.24 7.16
CA ALA A 154 -11.10 -20.31 8.37
C ALA A 154 -10.37 -18.98 8.64
N ARG A 155 -9.88 -18.32 7.58
CA ARG A 155 -9.25 -17.01 7.69
C ARG A 155 -10.24 -15.92 8.07
N VAL A 156 -11.42 -15.88 7.47
CA VAL A 156 -12.49 -14.95 7.85
C VAL A 156 -12.86 -15.11 9.32
N ASP A 157 -13.06 -16.34 9.80
CA ASP A 157 -13.42 -16.60 11.21
C ASP A 157 -12.31 -16.10 12.16
N ALA A 158 -11.03 -16.34 11.82
CA ALA A 158 -9.90 -15.83 12.60
C ALA A 158 -9.84 -14.30 12.61
N ASN A 159 -10.04 -13.65 11.45
CA ASN A 159 -10.01 -12.20 11.33
C ASN A 159 -11.15 -11.53 12.09
N LEU A 160 -12.38 -12.07 11.99
CA LEU A 160 -13.54 -11.58 12.75
C LEU A 160 -13.33 -11.72 14.27
N HIS A 161 -12.60 -12.74 14.71
CA HIS A 161 -12.23 -12.88 16.12
C HIS A 161 -11.15 -11.87 16.55
N ALA A 162 -10.14 -11.64 15.72
CA ALA A 162 -9.04 -10.73 16.01
C ALA A 162 -9.46 -9.25 15.93
N PHE A 163 -10.34 -8.89 15.00
CA PHE A 163 -10.73 -7.52 14.68
C PHE A 163 -12.26 -7.30 14.71
N PRO A 164 -12.96 -7.62 15.82
CA PRO A 164 -14.43 -7.69 15.86
C PRO A 164 -15.15 -6.32 15.75
N ARG A 165 -14.39 -5.21 15.73
CA ARG A 165 -14.91 -3.84 15.62
C ARG A 165 -14.33 -3.08 14.43
N ASP A 166 -13.57 -3.77 13.60
CA ASP A 166 -13.02 -3.21 12.39
C ASP A 166 -14.04 -3.30 11.25
N ILE A 167 -14.31 -2.17 10.59
CA ILE A 167 -15.33 -2.09 9.54
C ILE A 167 -14.92 -2.95 8.35
N TRP A 168 -13.67 -2.81 7.91
CA TRP A 168 -13.16 -3.46 6.71
C TRP A 168 -13.06 -4.97 6.86
N THR A 169 -12.76 -5.47 8.06
CA THR A 169 -12.83 -6.90 8.39
C THR A 169 -14.22 -7.48 8.12
N HIS A 170 -15.29 -6.78 8.52
CA HIS A 170 -16.65 -7.22 8.21
C HIS A 170 -17.01 -7.05 6.71
N VAL A 171 -16.48 -6.03 6.03
CA VAL A 171 -16.67 -5.85 4.59
C VAL A 171 -16.04 -6.99 3.81
N HIS A 172 -14.77 -7.30 4.05
CA HIS A 172 -14.05 -8.38 3.39
C HIS A 172 -14.63 -9.75 3.73
N ALA A 173 -15.06 -9.99 4.98
CA ALA A 173 -15.80 -11.20 5.33
C ALA A 173 -17.09 -11.34 4.51
N GLY A 174 -17.82 -10.23 4.32
CA GLY A 174 -19.00 -10.17 3.47
C GLY A 174 -18.70 -10.50 2.00
N ASP A 175 -17.65 -9.88 1.45
CA ASP A 175 -17.22 -10.10 0.06
C ASP A 175 -16.75 -11.55 -0.17
N VAL A 176 -15.98 -12.12 0.76
CA VAL A 176 -15.56 -13.54 0.74
C VAL A 176 -16.76 -14.47 0.80
N HIS A 177 -17.70 -14.25 1.73
CA HIS A 177 -18.89 -15.11 1.79
C HIS A 177 -19.75 -15.01 0.53
N ARG A 178 -19.83 -13.82 -0.08
CA ARG A 178 -20.52 -13.63 -1.35
C ARG A 178 -19.83 -14.41 -2.48
N SER A 179 -18.51 -14.32 -2.62
CA SER A 179 -17.78 -15.03 -3.69
C SER A 179 -17.86 -16.56 -3.52
N LEU A 180 -17.95 -17.03 -2.28
CA LEU A 180 -18.16 -18.44 -1.95
C LEU A 180 -19.61 -18.93 -2.03
N GLY A 181 -20.54 -18.08 -2.49
CA GLY A 181 -21.95 -18.45 -2.68
C GLY A 181 -22.75 -18.61 -1.38
N ASP A 182 -22.36 -17.91 -0.31
CA ASP A 182 -23.05 -17.91 0.99
C ASP A 182 -23.66 -16.52 1.28
N PRO A 183 -24.81 -16.18 0.65
CA PRO A 183 -25.40 -14.84 0.77
C PRO A 183 -25.90 -14.52 2.17
N ASP A 184 -26.29 -15.52 2.96
CA ASP A 184 -26.78 -15.31 4.33
C ASP A 184 -25.64 -14.84 5.25
N ARG A 185 -24.46 -15.48 5.17
CA ARG A 185 -23.28 -15.00 5.90
C ARG A 185 -22.80 -13.66 5.35
N ALA A 186 -22.83 -13.47 4.04
CA ALA A 186 -22.44 -12.20 3.42
C ALA A 186 -23.32 -11.02 3.91
N GLU A 187 -24.64 -11.20 3.89
CA GLU A 187 -25.61 -10.19 4.34
C GLU A 187 -25.38 -9.84 5.82
N ARG A 188 -25.16 -10.85 6.67
CA ARG A 188 -24.88 -10.65 8.09
C ARG A 188 -23.66 -9.78 8.32
N GLU A 189 -22.54 -10.07 7.68
CA GLU A 189 -21.29 -9.34 7.92
C GLU A 189 -21.35 -7.92 7.33
N LEU A 190 -21.95 -7.73 6.13
CA LEU A 190 -22.16 -6.39 5.58
C LEU A 190 -23.11 -5.53 6.43
N ARG A 191 -24.14 -6.13 7.06
CA ARG A 191 -24.98 -5.42 8.03
C ARG A 191 -24.22 -5.05 9.31
N ARG A 192 -23.28 -5.88 9.77
CA ARG A 192 -22.39 -5.54 10.90
C ARG A 192 -21.47 -4.37 10.55
N ALA A 193 -20.86 -4.39 9.36
CA ALA A 193 -20.08 -3.27 8.85
C ALA A 193 -20.91 -1.98 8.83
N ALA A 194 -22.15 -2.03 8.32
CA ALA A 194 -23.03 -0.87 8.25
C ALA A 194 -23.36 -0.30 9.65
N ALA A 195 -23.58 -1.17 10.63
CA ALA A 195 -23.81 -0.75 12.01
C ALA A 195 -22.56 -0.11 12.64
N LEU A 196 -21.37 -0.65 12.38
CA LEU A 196 -20.11 -0.08 12.88
C LEU A 196 -19.83 1.30 12.28
N VAL A 197 -20.05 1.47 10.97
CA VAL A 197 -19.91 2.78 10.32
C VAL A 197 -20.88 3.79 10.89
N ALA A 198 -22.16 3.42 11.04
CA ALA A 198 -23.18 4.29 11.62
C ALA A 198 -22.81 4.76 13.03
N ALA A 199 -22.13 3.91 13.82
CA ALA A 199 -21.63 4.26 15.14
C ALA A 199 -20.42 5.22 15.12
N ARG A 200 -19.55 5.14 14.11
CA ARG A 200 -18.39 6.05 13.97
C ARG A 200 -18.76 7.42 13.39
N GLY A 201 -19.82 7.49 12.58
CA GLY A 201 -20.26 8.73 11.93
C GLY A 201 -19.47 9.12 10.67
N ASP A 202 -18.59 8.24 10.19
CA ASP A 202 -17.79 8.46 8.97
C ASP A 202 -18.67 8.30 7.71
N GLN A 203 -18.79 9.37 6.93
CA GLN A 203 -19.61 9.37 5.71
C GLN A 203 -18.93 8.69 4.51
N GLN A 204 -17.59 8.60 4.49
CA GLN A 204 -16.88 7.97 3.38
C GLN A 204 -17.01 6.46 3.45
N ASP A 205 -16.73 5.87 4.61
CA ASP A 205 -16.93 4.45 4.85
C ASP A 205 -18.41 4.05 4.67
N ALA A 206 -19.35 4.96 5.01
CA ALA A 206 -20.79 4.70 4.90
C ALA A 206 -21.22 4.47 3.45
N ALA A 207 -20.68 5.25 2.52
CA ALA A 207 -20.97 5.09 1.11
C ALA A 207 -20.50 3.72 0.62
N ILE A 208 -19.24 3.37 0.93
CA ILE A 208 -18.63 2.11 0.49
C ILE A 208 -19.41 0.90 1.04
N VAL A 209 -19.66 0.86 2.34
CA VAL A 209 -20.39 -0.27 2.95
C VAL A 209 -21.81 -0.38 2.41
N ALA A 210 -22.53 0.74 2.26
CA ALA A 210 -23.88 0.75 1.75
C ALA A 210 -23.97 0.28 0.29
N GLU A 211 -22.98 0.61 -0.55
CA GLU A 211 -22.88 0.09 -1.92
C GLU A 211 -22.72 -1.43 -1.96
N ARG A 212 -21.79 -1.98 -1.16
CA ARG A 212 -21.57 -3.44 -1.11
C ARG A 212 -22.83 -4.16 -0.65
N LEU A 213 -23.48 -3.66 0.40
CA LEU A 213 -24.73 -4.22 0.91
C LEU A 213 -25.85 -4.12 -0.12
N SER A 214 -26.02 -2.98 -0.78
CA SER A 214 -27.01 -2.79 -1.85
C SER A 214 -26.79 -3.77 -2.99
N ALA A 215 -25.54 -3.92 -3.45
CA ALA A 215 -25.18 -4.81 -4.54
C ALA A 215 -25.48 -6.28 -4.21
N LEU A 216 -25.21 -6.72 -2.96
CA LEU A 216 -25.58 -8.05 -2.51
C LEU A 216 -27.11 -8.22 -2.45
N LEU A 217 -27.82 -7.32 -1.77
CA LEU A 217 -29.26 -7.47 -1.53
C LEU A 217 -30.06 -7.43 -2.84
N ALA A 218 -29.59 -6.71 -3.85
CA ALA A 218 -30.23 -6.65 -5.16
C ALA A 218 -30.25 -8.00 -5.91
N THR A 219 -29.39 -8.96 -5.53
CA THR A 219 -29.38 -10.31 -6.13
C THR A 219 -30.25 -11.32 -5.37
N LEU A 220 -30.81 -10.94 -4.22
CA LEU A 220 -31.55 -11.84 -3.33
C LEU A 220 -33.07 -11.61 -3.44
N PRO A 221 -33.87 -12.66 -3.71
CA PRO A 221 -35.33 -12.55 -3.76
C PRO A 221 -35.92 -12.06 -2.42
N GLY A 222 -36.84 -11.10 -2.47
CA GLY A 222 -37.51 -10.57 -1.27
C GLY A 222 -36.67 -9.57 -0.45
N ARG A 223 -35.53 -9.12 -0.99
CA ARG A 223 -34.66 -8.08 -0.39
C ARG A 223 -34.71 -6.75 -1.13
N GLU A 224 -35.62 -6.58 -2.08
CA GLU A 224 -35.69 -5.41 -2.97
C GLU A 224 -35.84 -4.10 -2.19
N SER A 225 -36.68 -4.10 -1.15
CA SER A 225 -36.86 -2.92 -0.28
C SER A 225 -35.59 -2.57 0.49
N ASP A 226 -34.87 -3.56 0.99
CA ASP A 226 -33.65 -3.34 1.77
C ASP A 226 -32.48 -2.92 0.86
N ALA A 227 -32.40 -3.49 -0.35
CA ALA A 227 -31.47 -3.04 -1.39
C ALA A 227 -31.70 -1.56 -1.73
N ALA A 228 -32.96 -1.14 -1.95
CA ALA A 228 -33.30 0.26 -2.22
C ALA A 228 -32.94 1.20 -1.06
N LYS A 229 -33.13 0.77 0.20
CA LYS A 229 -32.70 1.54 1.38
C LYS A 229 -31.18 1.70 1.44
N ALA A 230 -30.44 0.62 1.18
CA ALA A 230 -28.98 0.65 1.15
C ALA A 230 -28.45 1.55 0.03
N ALA A 231 -29.01 1.46 -1.18
CA ALA A 231 -28.70 2.37 -2.28
C ALA A 231 -28.95 3.84 -1.93
N ALA A 232 -30.11 4.15 -1.32
CA ALA A 232 -30.43 5.50 -0.89
C ALA A 232 -29.47 6.02 0.20
N LEU A 233 -28.99 5.15 1.09
CA LEU A 233 -27.96 5.49 2.07
C LEU A 233 -26.63 5.82 1.38
N ALA A 234 -26.17 4.99 0.43
CA ALA A 234 -24.96 5.22 -0.34
C ALA A 234 -25.00 6.58 -1.05
N GLU A 235 -26.10 6.89 -1.76
CA GLU A 235 -26.28 8.18 -2.44
C GLU A 235 -26.27 9.38 -1.48
N ARG A 236 -26.83 9.22 -0.28
CA ARG A 236 -26.81 10.30 0.74
C ARG A 236 -25.41 10.50 1.27
N ALA A 237 -24.70 9.42 1.58
CA ALA A 237 -23.32 9.46 2.06
C ALA A 237 -22.39 10.13 1.04
N HIS A 238 -22.49 9.77 -0.25
CA HIS A 238 -21.77 10.44 -1.35
C HIS A 238 -22.06 11.94 -1.44
N ARG A 239 -23.34 12.34 -1.30
CA ARG A 239 -23.72 13.77 -1.31
C ARG A 239 -23.24 14.53 -0.09
N ALA A 240 -23.08 13.86 1.04
CA ALA A 240 -22.62 14.46 2.29
C ALA A 240 -21.09 14.67 2.33
N GLN A 241 -20.34 13.99 1.46
CA GLN A 241 -18.90 14.22 1.35
C GLN A 241 -18.66 15.66 0.87
N PRO A 242 -17.88 16.47 1.60
CA PRO A 242 -17.46 17.76 1.11
C PRO A 242 -16.60 17.51 -0.11
N GLY A 243 -17.16 17.75 -1.30
CA GLY A 243 -16.47 17.52 -2.56
C GLY A 243 -15.06 18.09 -2.47
N GLN A 244 -14.06 17.22 -2.65
CA GLN A 244 -12.66 17.59 -2.75
C GLN A 244 -12.61 18.76 -3.73
N ARG A 245 -12.39 19.99 -3.24
CA ARG A 245 -12.16 21.12 -4.14
C ARG A 245 -10.78 20.87 -4.74
N VAL A 246 -10.75 20.17 -5.88
CA VAL A 246 -9.53 19.75 -6.60
C VAL A 246 -8.61 20.93 -6.95
N ALA A 247 -9.07 22.18 -6.81
CA ALA A 247 -8.18 23.33 -6.70
C ALA A 247 -8.80 24.39 -5.77
N PRO A 248 -7.99 25.21 -5.08
CA PRO A 248 -8.48 26.45 -4.48
C PRO A 248 -9.19 27.24 -5.59
N LYS A 249 -10.44 27.60 -5.35
CA LYS A 249 -11.25 28.37 -6.31
C LYS A 249 -10.55 29.71 -6.53
N VAL A 250 -9.79 29.85 -7.63
CA VAL A 250 -9.05 31.07 -7.94
C VAL A 250 -10.06 32.20 -8.03
N GLY A 251 -9.95 33.15 -7.11
CA GLY A 251 -10.87 34.27 -7.03
C GLY A 251 -10.87 35.03 -8.35
N ARG A 252 -12.05 35.41 -8.86
CA ARG A 252 -12.17 36.12 -10.15
C ARG A 252 -11.28 37.40 -10.24
N ASN A 253 -10.91 37.98 -9.09
CA ASN A 253 -10.03 39.15 -8.98
C ASN A 253 -8.59 38.86 -8.49
N THR A 254 -8.21 37.63 -8.15
CA THR A 254 -6.83 37.29 -7.72
C THR A 254 -5.87 37.29 -8.91
N PRO A 255 -4.54 37.42 -8.68
CA PRO A 255 -3.54 37.24 -9.72
C PRO A 255 -3.72 35.91 -10.45
N CYS A 256 -3.55 35.93 -11.77
CA CYS A 256 -3.78 34.76 -12.61
C CYS A 256 -2.64 33.75 -12.44
N PRO A 257 -2.93 32.45 -12.21
CA PRO A 257 -1.91 31.45 -11.94
C PRO A 257 -1.00 31.13 -13.14
N CYS A 258 -1.32 31.61 -14.35
CA CYS A 258 -0.44 31.49 -15.52
C CYS A 258 0.77 32.45 -15.51
N GLY A 259 0.96 33.24 -14.44
CA GLY A 259 2.10 34.15 -14.29
C GLY A 259 1.99 35.47 -15.05
N SER A 260 0.84 35.78 -15.68
CA SER A 260 0.67 36.99 -16.50
C SER A 260 0.64 38.32 -15.72
N GLY A 261 0.59 38.27 -14.39
CA GLY A 261 0.41 39.45 -13.52
C GLY A 261 -0.98 40.09 -13.57
N ARG A 262 -1.90 39.59 -14.41
CA ARG A 262 -3.27 40.11 -14.55
C ARG A 262 -4.23 39.43 -13.58
N LYS A 263 -5.37 40.07 -13.27
CA LYS A 263 -6.48 39.43 -12.53
C LYS A 263 -7.05 38.26 -13.34
N TYR A 264 -7.39 37.14 -12.70
CA TYR A 264 -7.86 35.90 -13.34
C TYR A 264 -8.96 36.14 -14.40
N LYS A 265 -9.98 36.96 -14.10
CA LYS A 265 -11.07 37.32 -15.05
C LYS A 265 -10.64 38.05 -16.32
N LYS A 266 -9.44 38.63 -16.33
CA LYS A 266 -8.87 39.36 -17.48
C LYS A 266 -7.79 38.55 -18.19
N CYS A 267 -7.65 37.26 -17.87
CA CYS A 267 -6.63 36.38 -18.42
C CYS A 267 -7.21 34.99 -18.69
N CYS A 268 -7.07 34.03 -17.77
CA CYS A 268 -7.52 32.65 -17.98
C CYS A 268 -9.00 32.40 -17.59
N GLY A 269 -9.71 33.40 -17.07
CA GLY A 269 -11.10 33.29 -16.60
C GLY A 269 -12.13 33.89 -17.56
N THR A 270 -11.90 33.80 -18.88
CA THR A 270 -12.92 34.04 -19.91
C THR A 270 -14.01 32.98 -19.87
#